data_AF-A0A6A4W7K6-F1
#
_entry.id   AF-A0A6A4W7K6-F1
#
_cell.length_a   1.000
_cell.length_b   1.000
_cell.length_c   1.000
_cell.angle_alpha   90.00
_cell.angle_beta   90.00
_cell.angle_gamma   90.00
#
_symmetry.space_group_name_H-M   'P 1'
#
loop_
_entity.id
_entity.type
_entity.pdbx_description
1 polymer ?
#
loop_
_entity_poly.entity_id
_entity_poly.type
_entity_poly.pdbx_seq_one_letter_code
_entity_poly.pdbx_strand_id
1 'polypeptide(L)'
;MLESIVHCYPALTTMAGVADREMIRHMEELEKEELRAVVSLLGFFDDASKQLSASKQPTRFLVPLIVEQSRRHLQPDAADRPLVKKLKVKLLRGTLGDNFEGTVFEGDSHHPALALHLRYRRLAQLTYLDEETRSCIQELVKTGAAALFIRRAKSKTQSAVAAVSSADSTAPTAAAAAPFSLELESEDGDADSKHFFEYTTQHYHLHNPYANRTTREERQRKDEFSAIREVIGDSEFNETLTRHYNPSDCITVDETLRSFRGRCGFITFMPNKSSKYGLLIRDLADDRSRYMLRMLPYAGVAQDPDPDLHVTGAASIVKHLVAPFKNSGRNVTADRFYTTIALCEELLEQNLTHVGTAQANRLDLPEEAKTTTGREH
;
A
#
# COMPACT_ATOMS: atom_id res chain seq x y z
N MET A 1 -28.39 -30.32 3.54
CA MET A 1 -29.76 -30.87 3.59
C MET A 1 -30.51 -30.66 2.27
N LEU A 2 -30.82 -29.43 1.86
CA LEU A 2 -31.58 -29.18 0.61
C LEU A 2 -30.87 -29.73 -0.64
N GLU A 3 -29.55 -29.59 -0.74
CA GLU A 3 -28.73 -30.21 -1.79
C GLU A 3 -28.87 -31.73 -1.85
N SER A 4 -28.87 -32.39 -0.68
CA SER A 4 -29.07 -33.83 -0.56
C SER A 4 -30.46 -34.25 -1.02
N ILE A 5 -31.50 -33.46 -0.73
CA ILE A 5 -32.87 -33.69 -1.20
C ILE A 5 -32.95 -33.54 -2.73
N VAL A 6 -32.33 -32.50 -3.30
CA VAL A 6 -32.26 -32.32 -4.77
C VAL A 6 -31.52 -33.48 -5.45
N HIS A 7 -30.41 -33.92 -4.86
CA HIS A 7 -29.58 -35.01 -5.39
C HIS A 7 -30.32 -36.35 -5.34
N CYS A 8 -30.99 -36.64 -4.22
CA CYS A 8 -31.75 -37.87 -4.02
C CYS A 8 -33.17 -37.82 -4.61
N TYR A 9 -33.62 -36.68 -5.14
CA TYR A 9 -34.97 -36.49 -5.68
C TYR A 9 -35.42 -37.62 -6.62
N PRO A 10 -34.62 -38.07 -7.62
CA PRO A 10 -35.03 -39.14 -8.53
C PRO A 10 -35.22 -40.48 -7.82
N ALA A 11 -34.38 -40.78 -6.82
CA ALA A 11 -34.48 -42.00 -6.02
C ALA A 11 -35.71 -41.94 -5.10
N LEU A 12 -35.96 -40.80 -4.45
CA LEU A 12 -37.11 -40.60 -3.57
C LEU A 12 -38.44 -40.73 -4.30
N THR A 13 -38.52 -40.34 -5.58
CA THR A 13 -39.73 -40.48 -6.40
C THR A 13 -39.91 -41.88 -7.01
N THR A 14 -38.88 -42.73 -7.04
CA THR A 14 -38.91 -44.04 -7.72
C THR A 14 -38.87 -45.23 -6.75
N MET A 15 -38.54 -45.03 -5.48
CA MET A 15 -38.51 -46.09 -4.47
C MET A 15 -39.93 -46.53 -4.07
N ALA A 16 -40.42 -47.60 -4.68
CA ALA A 16 -41.62 -48.29 -4.25
C ALA A 16 -41.43 -48.87 -2.82
N GLY A 17 -42.10 -48.27 -1.83
CA GLY A 17 -42.18 -48.78 -0.45
C GLY A 17 -41.56 -47.90 0.65
N VAL A 18 -40.81 -46.86 0.31
CA VAL A 18 -40.19 -45.94 1.31
C VAL A 18 -40.91 -44.59 1.38
N ALA A 19 -41.55 -44.18 0.29
CA ALA A 19 -42.27 -42.94 0.23
C ALA A 19 -43.70 -43.13 0.75
N ASP A 20 -43.95 -42.71 1.99
CA ASP A 20 -45.32 -42.59 2.50
C ASP A 20 -46.13 -41.68 1.56
N ARG A 21 -47.41 -41.98 1.31
CA ARG A 21 -48.22 -41.22 0.34
C ARG A 21 -48.24 -39.73 0.66
N GLU A 22 -48.11 -39.37 1.94
CA GLU A 22 -47.98 -37.99 2.40
C GLU A 22 -46.63 -37.35 2.02
N MET A 23 -45.52 -38.09 2.09
CA MET A 23 -44.21 -37.57 1.71
C MET A 23 -44.13 -37.30 0.20
N ILE A 24 -44.72 -38.17 -0.63
CA ILE A 24 -44.85 -37.93 -2.07
C ILE A 24 -45.70 -36.68 -2.32
N ARG A 25 -46.83 -36.54 -1.62
CA ARG A 25 -47.71 -35.37 -1.77
C ARG A 25 -47.00 -34.06 -1.41
N HIS A 26 -46.24 -34.04 -0.31
CA HIS A 26 -45.45 -32.87 0.09
C HIS A 26 -44.27 -32.57 -0.83
N MET A 27 -43.73 -33.59 -1.51
CA MET A 27 -42.68 -33.44 -2.53
C MET A 27 -43.25 -32.98 -3.88
N GLU A 28 -44.48 -33.39 -4.23
CA GLU A 28 -45.21 -32.90 -5.41
C GLU A 28 -45.64 -31.43 -5.24
N GLU A 29 -45.98 -31.01 -4.02
CA GLU A 29 -46.25 -29.61 -3.66
C GLU A 29 -45.00 -28.71 -3.80
N LEU A 30 -43.79 -29.29 -3.83
CA LEU A 30 -42.53 -28.56 -3.90
C LEU A 30 -41.84 -28.83 -5.23
N GLU A 31 -42.07 -27.96 -6.23
CA GLU A 31 -41.46 -28.14 -7.56
C GLU A 31 -39.94 -28.31 -7.45
N LYS A 32 -39.41 -29.37 -8.07
CA LYS A 32 -37.97 -29.68 -8.09
C LYS A 32 -37.13 -28.48 -8.53
N GLU A 33 -37.64 -27.73 -9.51
CA GLU A 33 -37.00 -26.55 -10.05
C GLU A 33 -37.08 -25.34 -9.10
N GLU A 34 -38.11 -25.24 -8.24
CA GLU A 34 -38.13 -24.26 -7.15
C GLU A 34 -37.07 -24.59 -6.09
N LEU A 35 -36.94 -25.87 -5.73
CA LEU A 35 -35.94 -26.31 -4.75
C LEU A 35 -34.51 -26.07 -5.25
N ARG A 36 -34.24 -26.35 -6.54
CA ARG A 36 -32.95 -26.03 -7.18
C ARG A 36 -32.66 -24.52 -7.16
N ALA A 37 -33.67 -23.69 -7.42
CA ALA A 37 -33.49 -22.24 -7.41
C ALA A 37 -33.20 -21.72 -5.98
N VAL A 38 -33.81 -22.31 -4.95
CA VAL A 38 -33.50 -22.00 -3.54
C VAL A 38 -32.07 -22.43 -3.17
N VAL A 39 -31.65 -23.64 -3.57
CA VAL A 39 -30.28 -24.11 -3.36
C VAL A 39 -29.26 -23.20 -4.05
N SER A 40 -29.53 -22.81 -5.29
CA SER A 40 -28.66 -21.87 -6.02
C SER A 40 -28.60 -20.48 -5.37
N LEU A 41 -29.72 -19.97 -4.84
CA LEU A 41 -29.74 -18.71 -4.10
C LEU A 41 -28.83 -18.78 -2.86
N LEU A 42 -28.93 -19.86 -2.10
CA LEU A 42 -28.17 -20.07 -0.85
C LEU A 42 -26.70 -20.41 -1.09
N GLY A 43 -26.36 -21.02 -2.24
CA GLY A 43 -24.97 -21.35 -2.61
C GLY A 43 -24.05 -20.12 -2.64
N PHE A 44 -24.58 -18.96 -3.04
CA PHE A 44 -23.85 -17.68 -2.96
C PHE A 44 -23.34 -17.39 -1.54
N PHE A 45 -24.16 -17.64 -0.52
CA PHE A 45 -23.80 -17.38 0.88
C PHE A 45 -22.83 -18.43 1.43
N ASP A 46 -22.87 -19.66 0.92
CA ASP A 46 -21.87 -20.68 1.23
C ASP A 46 -20.49 -20.27 0.68
N ASP A 47 -20.45 -19.75 -0.55
CA ASP A 47 -19.21 -19.21 -1.15
C ASP A 47 -18.72 -17.95 -0.41
N ALA A 48 -19.62 -17.03 -0.05
CA ALA A 48 -19.28 -15.85 0.74
C ALA A 48 -18.76 -16.23 2.14
N SER A 49 -19.40 -17.22 2.78
CA SER A 49 -18.98 -17.79 4.06
C SER A 49 -17.60 -18.43 3.96
N LYS A 50 -17.34 -19.23 2.91
CA LYS A 50 -16.02 -19.79 2.62
C LYS A 50 -14.97 -18.70 2.41
N GLN A 51 -15.28 -17.62 1.69
CA GLN A 51 -14.34 -16.50 1.51
C GLN A 51 -14.03 -15.77 2.83
N LEU A 52 -15.02 -15.63 3.72
CA LEU A 52 -14.84 -15.01 5.04
C LEU A 52 -14.12 -15.94 6.03
N SER A 53 -14.32 -17.25 5.93
CA SER A 53 -13.80 -18.27 6.85
C SER A 53 -12.49 -18.91 6.42
N ALA A 54 -12.14 -18.88 5.13
CA ALA A 54 -10.93 -19.53 4.60
C ALA A 54 -9.60 -18.85 4.99
N SER A 55 -9.62 -17.91 5.94
CA SER A 55 -8.56 -16.91 5.99
C SER A 55 -7.50 -17.21 7.06
N LYS A 56 -6.26 -17.32 6.58
CA LYS A 56 -5.04 -16.86 7.28
C LYS A 56 -4.82 -15.35 7.03
N GLN A 57 -5.89 -14.60 6.68
CA GLN A 57 -5.86 -13.26 6.08
C GLN A 57 -6.94 -12.33 6.69
N PRO A 58 -6.75 -11.02 6.92
CA PRO A 58 -7.76 -10.08 7.35
C PRO A 58 -8.81 -9.91 6.27
N THR A 59 -9.99 -10.42 6.57
CA THR A 59 -11.21 -10.34 5.76
C THR A 59 -12.01 -9.06 6.03
N ARG A 60 -11.54 -8.17 6.90
CA ARG A 60 -12.30 -7.00 7.37
C ARG A 60 -12.73 -6.04 6.25
N PHE A 61 -11.91 -5.87 5.20
CA PHE A 61 -12.30 -5.05 4.04
C PHE A 61 -13.30 -5.74 3.11
N LEU A 62 -13.41 -7.08 3.18
CA LEU A 62 -14.36 -7.86 2.38
C LEU A 62 -15.76 -7.81 2.97
N VAL A 63 -15.89 -7.61 4.28
CA VAL A 63 -17.19 -7.58 4.97
C VAL A 63 -18.16 -6.57 4.33
N PRO A 64 -17.82 -5.28 4.13
CA PRO A 64 -18.74 -4.35 3.47
C PRO A 64 -19.02 -4.70 2.00
N LEU A 65 -18.03 -5.27 1.29
CA LEU A 65 -18.21 -5.69 -0.11
C LEU A 65 -19.19 -6.87 -0.23
N ILE A 66 -19.09 -7.84 0.67
CA ILE A 66 -19.97 -9.02 0.69
C ILE A 66 -21.38 -8.62 1.10
N VAL A 67 -21.52 -7.70 2.06
CA VAL A 67 -22.83 -7.13 2.43
C VAL A 67 -23.51 -6.49 1.21
N GLU A 68 -22.79 -5.70 0.44
CA GLU A 68 -23.31 -5.10 -0.80
C GLU A 68 -23.64 -6.11 -1.90
N GLN A 69 -22.75 -7.08 -2.14
CA GLN A 69 -23.02 -8.14 -3.11
C GLN A 69 -24.25 -8.97 -2.69
N SER A 70 -24.42 -9.21 -1.39
CA SER A 70 -25.58 -9.88 -0.82
C SER A 70 -26.85 -9.07 -1.06
N ARG A 71 -26.81 -7.75 -0.85
CA ARG A 71 -27.94 -6.84 -1.13
C ARG A 71 -28.36 -6.95 -2.60
N ARG A 72 -27.41 -6.92 -3.54
CA ARG A 72 -27.68 -7.06 -4.99
C ARG A 72 -28.23 -8.43 -5.35
N HIS A 73 -27.64 -9.49 -4.81
CA HIS A 73 -28.06 -10.88 -5.06
C HIS A 73 -29.49 -11.16 -4.55
N LEU A 74 -29.88 -10.50 -3.45
CA LEU A 74 -31.21 -10.62 -2.85
C LEU A 74 -32.26 -9.65 -3.43
N GLN A 75 -31.91 -8.79 -4.39
CA GLN A 75 -32.91 -7.96 -5.05
C GLN A 75 -33.92 -8.84 -5.83
N PRO A 76 -35.25 -8.64 -5.63
CA PRO A 76 -36.27 -9.39 -6.35
C PRO A 76 -36.26 -9.07 -7.85
N ASP A 77 -36.20 -10.09 -8.69
CA ASP A 77 -36.32 -10.02 -10.15
C ASP A 77 -37.75 -10.42 -10.57
N ALA A 78 -38.23 -9.89 -11.70
CA ALA A 78 -39.45 -10.34 -12.35
C ALA A 78 -39.37 -11.81 -12.82
N ALA A 79 -38.15 -12.32 -13.08
CA ALA A 79 -37.91 -13.72 -13.46
C ALA A 79 -37.85 -14.69 -12.26
N ASP A 80 -37.90 -14.20 -11.01
CA ASP A 80 -37.80 -15.04 -9.83
C ASP A 80 -39.05 -15.90 -9.61
N ARG A 81 -38.83 -17.17 -9.25
CA ARG A 81 -39.89 -18.09 -8.84
C ARG A 81 -40.55 -17.65 -7.53
N PRO A 82 -41.83 -18.01 -7.27
CA PRO A 82 -42.59 -17.53 -6.11
C PRO A 82 -41.89 -17.75 -4.76
N LEU A 83 -41.34 -18.94 -4.50
CA LEU A 83 -40.63 -19.24 -3.26
C LEU A 83 -39.32 -18.45 -3.12
N VAL A 84 -38.55 -18.33 -4.21
CA VAL A 84 -37.29 -17.55 -4.24
C VAL A 84 -37.57 -16.08 -3.96
N LYS A 85 -38.61 -15.52 -4.58
CA LYS A 85 -39.02 -14.12 -4.37
C LYS A 85 -39.39 -13.86 -2.92
N LYS A 86 -40.17 -14.76 -2.30
CA LYS A 86 -40.56 -14.66 -0.88
C LYS A 86 -39.35 -14.80 0.06
N LEU A 87 -38.42 -15.70 -0.28
CA LEU A 87 -37.19 -15.92 0.49
C LEU A 87 -36.25 -14.71 0.39
N LYS A 88 -36.02 -14.17 -0.81
CA LYS A 88 -35.22 -12.96 -1.05
C LYS A 88 -35.72 -11.78 -0.22
N VAL A 89 -37.03 -11.50 -0.24
CA VAL A 89 -37.64 -10.42 0.56
C VAL A 89 -37.44 -10.65 2.06
N LYS A 90 -37.60 -11.90 2.54
CA LYS A 90 -37.37 -12.23 3.96
C LYS A 90 -35.92 -12.07 4.38
N LEU A 91 -34.97 -12.55 3.56
CA LEU A 91 -33.54 -12.42 3.83
C LEU A 91 -33.10 -10.96 3.80
N LEU A 92 -33.52 -10.20 2.78
CA LEU A 92 -33.18 -8.78 2.67
C LEU A 92 -33.68 -7.99 3.90
N ARG A 93 -34.88 -8.30 4.42
CA ARG A 93 -35.41 -7.67 5.65
C ARG A 93 -34.77 -8.18 6.94
N GLY A 94 -34.44 -9.48 7.01
CA GLY A 94 -34.01 -10.15 8.25
C GLY A 94 -32.51 -10.14 8.50
N THR A 95 -31.69 -10.20 7.44
CA THR A 95 -30.24 -10.34 7.54
C THR A 95 -29.45 -9.16 6.97
N LEU A 96 -30.10 -8.21 6.28
CA LEU A 96 -29.45 -7.01 5.72
C LEU A 96 -30.25 -5.73 6.00
N GLY A 97 -31.06 -5.76 7.07
CA GLY A 97 -31.76 -4.57 7.58
C GLY A 97 -30.90 -3.80 8.59
N ASP A 98 -31.41 -2.66 9.03
CA ASP A 98 -30.70 -1.68 9.88
C ASP A 98 -30.06 -2.32 11.14
N ASN A 99 -30.72 -3.32 11.74
CA ASN A 99 -30.21 -4.02 12.92
C ASN A 99 -28.94 -4.84 12.65
N PHE A 100 -28.83 -5.46 11.47
CA PHE A 100 -27.66 -6.26 11.11
C PHE A 100 -26.45 -5.37 10.81
N GLU A 101 -26.67 -4.28 10.07
CA GLU A 101 -25.60 -3.33 9.76
C GLU A 101 -25.10 -2.62 11.02
N GLY A 102 -26.00 -2.26 11.95
CA GLY A 102 -25.61 -1.76 13.26
C GLY A 102 -24.72 -2.72 14.03
N THR A 103 -25.03 -4.03 14.02
CA THR A 103 -24.26 -5.04 14.76
C THR A 103 -22.94 -5.42 14.07
N VAL A 104 -22.91 -5.50 12.73
CA VAL A 104 -21.72 -5.92 11.97
C VAL A 104 -20.71 -4.78 11.83
N PHE A 105 -21.20 -3.55 11.72
CA PHE A 105 -20.36 -2.37 11.62
C PHE A 105 -20.14 -1.66 12.96
N GLU A 106 -20.73 -2.15 14.05
CA GLU A 106 -20.40 -1.74 15.42
C GLU A 106 -18.90 -1.95 15.67
N GLY A 107 -18.17 -0.86 15.94
CA GLY A 107 -16.71 -0.90 16.12
C GLY A 107 -15.90 -0.57 14.85
N ASP A 108 -16.32 0.44 14.09
CA ASP A 108 -15.58 1.39 13.22
C ASP A 108 -14.46 0.88 12.29
N SER A 109 -14.18 -0.43 12.17
CA SER A 109 -12.94 -0.90 11.52
C SER A 109 -13.12 -1.50 10.13
N HIS A 110 -14.33 -1.91 9.76
CA HIS A 110 -14.61 -2.54 8.46
C HIS A 110 -14.63 -1.52 7.29
N HIS A 111 -15.35 -0.42 7.46
CA HIS A 111 -15.45 0.64 6.44
C HIS A 111 -14.11 1.36 6.20
N PRO A 112 -13.31 1.72 7.23
CA PRO A 112 -11.96 2.23 7.02
C PRO A 112 -11.01 1.19 6.41
N ALA A 113 -11.12 -0.09 6.78
CA ALA A 113 -10.31 -1.13 6.13
C ALA A 113 -10.59 -1.23 4.63
N LEU A 114 -11.84 -1.06 4.20
CA LEU A 114 -12.20 -0.98 2.78
C LEU A 114 -11.68 0.30 2.12
N ALA A 115 -11.82 1.45 2.79
CA ALA A 115 -11.38 2.74 2.26
C ALA A 115 -9.85 2.86 2.10
N LEU A 116 -9.09 2.21 2.99
CA LEU A 116 -7.62 2.16 2.92
C LEU A 116 -7.10 1.10 1.95
N HIS A 117 -7.96 0.18 1.49
CA HIS A 117 -7.56 -0.88 0.57
C HIS A 117 -7.24 -0.31 -0.82
N LEU A 118 -6.01 -0.48 -1.30
CA LEU A 118 -5.48 0.15 -2.53
C LEU A 118 -6.35 -0.07 -3.78
N ARG A 119 -6.97 -1.26 -3.93
CA ARG A 119 -7.90 -1.58 -5.03
C ARG A 119 -9.22 -0.84 -4.95
N TYR A 120 -9.69 -0.55 -3.73
CA TYR A 120 -11.04 -0.11 -3.41
C TYR A 120 -11.08 1.35 -2.87
N ARG A 121 -9.92 1.99 -2.73
CA ARG A 121 -9.75 3.38 -2.26
C ARG A 121 -10.31 4.43 -3.23
N ARG A 122 -10.33 4.15 -4.53
CA ARG A 122 -10.84 5.06 -5.58
C ARG A 122 -12.34 4.85 -5.89
N LEU A 123 -13.06 4.08 -5.08
CA LEU A 123 -14.40 3.61 -5.45
C LEU A 123 -15.44 4.74 -5.43
N ALA A 124 -15.83 5.16 -6.63
CA ALA A 124 -17.18 5.65 -6.94
C ALA A 124 -18.30 4.63 -6.62
N GLN A 125 -17.96 3.48 -6.02
CA GLN A 125 -18.87 2.37 -5.72
C GLN A 125 -19.39 2.38 -4.27
N LEU A 126 -18.97 3.34 -3.43
CA LEU A 126 -19.47 3.56 -2.06
C LEU A 126 -20.69 4.50 -2.03
N THR A 127 -21.47 4.55 -3.11
CA THR A 127 -22.68 5.39 -3.21
C THR A 127 -23.77 4.98 -2.23
N TYR A 128 -23.71 3.72 -1.75
CA TYR A 128 -24.62 3.15 -0.76
C TYR A 128 -24.30 3.57 0.68
N LEU A 129 -23.09 4.09 0.96
CA LEU A 129 -22.77 4.64 2.28
C LEU A 129 -23.54 5.92 2.50
N ASP A 130 -24.11 6.07 3.68
CA ASP A 130 -24.69 7.30 4.17
C ASP A 130 -23.65 8.43 4.20
N GLU A 131 -24.16 9.66 4.17
CA GLU A 131 -23.32 10.85 4.04
C GLU A 131 -22.43 11.08 5.27
N GLU A 132 -22.88 10.63 6.43
CA GLU A 132 -22.14 10.67 7.70
C GLU A 132 -20.93 9.72 7.69
N THR A 133 -21.12 8.44 7.35
CA THR A 133 -20.01 7.48 7.21
C THR A 133 -19.03 7.89 6.12
N ARG A 134 -19.54 8.42 4.99
CA ARG A 134 -18.69 8.94 3.90
C ARG A 134 -17.84 10.11 4.37
N SER A 135 -18.41 11.05 5.13
CA SER A 135 -17.69 12.18 5.71
C SER A 135 -16.62 11.71 6.70
N CYS A 136 -16.95 10.75 7.58
CA CYS A 136 -16.02 10.16 8.55
C CYS A 136 -14.83 9.48 7.85
N ILE A 137 -15.08 8.66 6.82
CA ILE A 137 -14.03 8.03 6.02
C ILE A 137 -13.18 9.08 5.30
N GLN A 138 -13.79 10.10 4.71
CA GLN A 138 -13.06 11.18 4.05
C GLN A 138 -12.20 11.97 5.04
N GLU A 139 -12.69 12.21 6.25
CA GLU A 139 -11.97 12.89 7.32
C GLU A 139 -10.80 12.03 7.82
N LEU A 140 -10.99 10.73 8.02
CA LEU A 140 -9.95 9.71 8.29
C LEU A 140 -8.87 9.64 7.20
N VAL A 141 -9.28 9.68 5.93
CA VAL A 141 -8.37 9.64 4.77
C VAL A 141 -7.62 10.97 4.59
N LYS A 142 -8.29 12.11 4.86
CA LYS A 142 -7.72 13.47 4.78
C LYS A 142 -6.77 13.78 5.94
N THR A 143 -7.12 13.41 7.17
CA THR A 143 -6.23 13.55 8.34
C THR A 143 -5.03 12.62 8.25
N GLY A 144 -5.12 11.56 7.43
CA GLY A 144 -4.03 10.66 7.16
C GLY A 144 -3.68 9.80 8.38
N ALA A 145 -3.31 8.57 8.09
CA ALA A 145 -2.84 7.56 9.02
C ALA A 145 -1.53 7.90 9.77
N ALA A 146 -1.24 9.17 10.07
CA ALA A 146 -0.27 9.55 11.09
C ALA A 146 -0.93 9.68 12.47
N ALA A 147 -2.15 10.22 12.57
CA ALA A 147 -2.71 10.60 13.87
C ALA A 147 -3.40 9.44 14.61
N LEU A 148 -4.21 8.60 13.97
CA LEU A 148 -4.95 7.54 14.67
C LEU A 148 -4.12 6.30 15.04
N PHE A 149 -3.05 6.02 14.29
CA PHE A 149 -2.07 4.99 14.66
C PHE A 149 -1.19 5.43 15.84
N ILE A 150 -0.84 6.74 15.90
CA ILE A 150 -0.05 7.32 17.00
C ILE A 150 -0.91 7.60 18.24
N ARG A 151 -2.19 7.97 18.10
CA ARG A 151 -3.06 8.37 19.23
C ARG A 151 -3.60 7.17 20.01
N ARG A 152 -3.90 6.04 19.34
CA ARG A 152 -4.28 4.80 20.02
C ARG A 152 -3.08 4.12 20.71
N ALA A 153 -1.87 4.26 20.14
CA ALA A 153 -0.62 3.87 20.79
C ALA A 153 -0.26 4.76 22.00
N LYS A 154 -0.55 6.07 21.95
CA LYS A 154 -0.27 7.03 23.05
C LYS A 154 -1.23 6.93 24.24
N SER A 155 -2.51 6.61 24.04
CA SER A 155 -3.45 6.52 25.18
C SER A 155 -3.19 5.33 26.11
N LYS A 156 -2.58 4.24 25.59
CA LYS A 156 -2.13 3.10 26.42
C LYS A 156 -0.73 3.30 27.03
N THR A 157 0.06 4.28 26.58
CA THR A 157 1.39 4.58 27.15
C THR A 157 1.41 5.74 28.13
N GLN A 158 0.38 6.59 28.17
CA GLN A 158 0.35 7.74 29.10
C GLN A 158 0.13 7.39 30.58
N SER A 159 -0.24 6.16 30.92
CA SER A 159 -0.20 5.70 32.33
C SER A 159 1.16 5.12 32.75
N ALA A 160 2.11 4.95 31.82
CA ALA A 160 3.43 4.36 32.09
C ALA A 160 4.60 5.37 31.98
N VAL A 161 4.43 6.50 31.28
CA VAL A 161 5.53 7.45 31.01
C VAL A 161 5.67 8.57 32.06
N ALA A 162 4.75 8.70 33.03
CA ALA A 162 4.89 9.64 34.13
C ALA A 162 5.92 9.18 35.21
N ALA A 163 6.49 7.98 35.11
CA ALA A 163 7.40 7.42 36.12
C ALA A 163 8.90 7.43 35.72
N VAL A 164 9.26 7.88 34.50
CA VAL A 164 10.66 7.85 34.03
C VAL A 164 11.05 9.18 33.37
N SER A 165 10.93 10.29 34.10
CA SER A 165 11.57 11.57 33.75
C SER A 165 12.38 12.15 34.91
N SER A 166 13.17 11.30 35.57
CA SER A 166 14.21 11.73 36.51
C SER A 166 15.46 10.85 36.38
N ALA A 167 16.19 11.00 35.28
CA ALA A 167 17.61 10.64 35.09
C ALA A 167 17.91 10.86 33.60
N ASP A 168 18.25 12.08 33.20
CA ASP A 168 19.60 12.63 33.15
C ASP A 168 20.45 12.07 32.00
N SER A 169 21.10 13.04 31.36
CA SER A 169 21.99 13.03 30.22
C SER A 169 23.09 11.96 30.28
N THR A 170 23.32 11.27 29.16
CA THR A 170 24.64 10.98 28.56
C THR A 170 24.48 9.98 27.41
N ALA A 171 24.91 10.35 26.20
CA ALA A 171 25.33 9.37 25.19
C ALA A 171 26.72 8.82 25.61
N PRO A 172 27.12 7.58 25.25
CA PRO A 172 27.53 7.31 23.87
C PRO A 172 27.40 5.85 23.34
N THR A 173 27.65 5.72 22.03
CA THR A 173 28.27 4.58 21.30
C THR A 173 27.52 3.26 21.03
N ALA A 174 27.51 2.94 19.73
CA ALA A 174 27.57 1.61 19.09
C ALA A 174 27.19 0.38 19.93
N ALA A 175 25.99 -0.16 19.69
CA ALA A 175 25.67 -1.55 19.96
C ALA A 175 24.66 -2.05 18.92
N ALA A 176 24.83 -3.32 18.55
CA ALA A 176 24.14 -4.05 17.51
C ALA A 176 22.64 -3.71 17.38
N ALA A 177 22.19 -3.53 16.13
CA ALA A 177 20.81 -3.76 15.77
C ALA A 177 20.49 -5.25 15.98
N ALA A 178 20.23 -5.62 17.23
CA ALA A 178 19.45 -6.80 17.55
C ALA A 178 18.11 -6.68 16.82
N PRO A 179 17.51 -7.80 16.39
CA PRO A 179 16.19 -7.76 15.76
C PRO A 179 15.26 -7.07 16.75
N PHE A 180 14.72 -5.92 16.38
CA PHE A 180 13.63 -5.29 17.10
C PHE A 180 12.38 -6.12 16.82
N SER A 181 12.32 -7.32 17.41
CA SER A 181 11.07 -7.98 17.71
C SER A 181 10.50 -7.18 18.86
N LEU A 182 9.51 -6.33 18.55
CA LEU A 182 8.68 -5.72 19.56
C LEU A 182 7.93 -6.87 20.26
N GLU A 183 8.52 -7.45 21.31
CA GLU A 183 7.81 -8.30 22.26
C GLU A 183 6.85 -7.39 23.02
N LEU A 184 5.71 -7.10 22.39
CA LEU A 184 4.51 -6.72 23.09
C LEU A 184 4.03 -7.97 23.83
N GLU A 185 4.57 -8.19 25.03
CA GLU A 185 3.81 -8.92 26.04
C GLU A 185 2.62 -8.03 26.42
N SER A 186 1.48 -8.31 25.81
CA SER A 186 0.20 -7.77 26.25
C SER A 186 -0.24 -8.54 27.49
N GLU A 187 -0.47 -7.85 28.60
CA GLU A 187 -1.09 -8.44 29.80
C GLU A 187 -2.51 -8.98 29.55
N ASP A 188 -3.09 -8.76 28.38
CA ASP A 188 -4.28 -9.48 27.92
C ASP A 188 -4.06 -9.93 26.47
N GLY A 189 -3.98 -11.24 26.27
CA GLY A 189 -3.62 -11.89 25.01
C GLY A 189 -4.66 -11.68 23.89
N ASP A 190 -4.51 -10.61 23.13
CA ASP A 190 -5.25 -10.42 21.87
C ASP A 190 -4.34 -10.69 20.66
N ALA A 191 -4.21 -11.98 20.34
CA ALA A 191 -3.38 -12.54 19.27
C ALA A 191 -3.70 -11.96 17.88
N ASP A 192 -4.89 -11.39 17.69
CA ASP A 192 -5.36 -10.81 16.42
C ASP A 192 -4.59 -9.55 16.01
N SER A 193 -4.09 -8.78 16.97
CA SER A 193 -3.37 -7.52 16.70
C SER A 193 -2.02 -7.75 16.04
N LYS A 194 -1.30 -8.77 16.51
CA LYS A 194 0.02 -9.17 16.01
C LYS A 194 -0.10 -9.85 14.65
N HIS A 195 -1.09 -10.74 14.50
CA HIS A 195 -1.42 -11.35 13.22
C HIS A 195 -1.83 -10.32 12.16
N PHE A 196 -2.61 -9.30 12.52
CA PHE A 196 -3.02 -8.25 11.58
C PHE A 196 -1.84 -7.40 11.08
N PHE A 197 -0.90 -7.02 11.96
CA PHE A 197 0.28 -6.23 11.59
C PHE A 197 1.28 -7.04 10.73
N GLU A 198 1.54 -8.29 11.11
CA GLU A 198 2.43 -9.18 10.37
C GLU A 198 1.84 -9.54 8.99
N TYR A 199 0.53 -9.77 8.94
CA TYR A 199 -0.19 -10.02 7.71
C TYR A 199 -0.22 -8.80 6.78
N THR A 200 -0.56 -7.62 7.29
CA THR A 200 -0.67 -6.42 6.45
C THR A 200 0.67 -6.17 5.78
N THR A 201 1.76 -6.29 6.53
CA THR A 201 3.13 -6.20 6.00
C THR A 201 3.46 -7.26 4.95
N GLN A 202 2.98 -8.50 5.09
CA GLN A 202 3.19 -9.58 4.11
C GLN A 202 2.35 -9.45 2.82
N HIS A 203 1.21 -8.76 2.87
CA HIS A 203 0.26 -8.63 1.76
C HIS A 203 0.06 -7.20 1.25
N TYR A 204 0.90 -6.26 1.71
CA TYR A 204 1.03 -4.92 1.13
C TYR A 204 1.66 -5.03 -0.27
N HIS A 205 0.82 -5.28 -1.28
CA HIS A 205 1.21 -5.14 -2.67
C HIS A 205 1.03 -3.67 -3.08
N LEU A 206 2.11 -2.89 -3.05
CA LEU A 206 2.18 -1.52 -3.61
C LEU A 206 2.09 -1.50 -5.15
N HIS A 207 1.84 -2.65 -5.77
CA HIS A 207 1.61 -2.75 -7.21
C HIS A 207 0.26 -2.18 -7.56
N ASN A 208 0.21 -1.24 -8.51
CA ASN A 208 -1.04 -0.80 -9.12
C ASN A 208 -1.82 -2.01 -9.63
N PRO A 209 -2.95 -2.40 -9.01
CA PRO A 209 -3.73 -3.54 -9.47
C PRO A 209 -4.45 -3.26 -10.80
N TYR A 210 -4.44 -2.01 -11.29
CA TYR A 210 -4.93 -1.62 -12.61
C TYR A 210 -3.87 -1.78 -13.72
N ALA A 211 -2.60 -1.99 -13.39
CA ALA A 211 -1.60 -2.29 -14.39
C ALA A 211 -1.84 -3.71 -14.91
N ASN A 212 -2.35 -3.79 -16.15
CA ASN A 212 -2.78 -5.03 -16.79
C ASN A 212 -1.71 -6.12 -16.61
N ARG A 213 -2.08 -7.30 -16.11
CA ARG A 213 -1.14 -8.41 -15.93
C ARG A 213 -0.40 -8.74 -17.23
N THR A 214 -1.05 -8.50 -18.36
CA THR A 214 -0.50 -8.72 -19.70
C THR A 214 0.62 -7.74 -20.06
N THR A 215 0.65 -6.53 -19.49
CA THR A 215 1.71 -5.52 -19.78
C THR A 215 2.83 -5.53 -18.75
N ARG A 216 2.78 -6.42 -17.75
CA ARG A 216 3.79 -6.49 -16.68
C ARG A 216 5.18 -6.80 -17.23
N GLU A 217 5.28 -7.78 -18.12
CA GLU A 217 6.57 -8.18 -18.69
C GLU A 217 7.18 -7.06 -19.53
N GLU A 218 6.37 -6.38 -20.34
CA GLU A 218 6.79 -5.22 -21.12
C GLU A 218 7.25 -4.07 -20.22
N ARG A 219 6.51 -3.75 -19.14
CA ARG A 219 6.91 -2.73 -18.17
C ARG A 219 8.19 -3.10 -17.45
N GLN A 220 8.35 -4.35 -17.04
CA GLN A 220 9.57 -4.84 -16.38
C GLN A 220 10.78 -4.82 -17.32
N ARG A 221 10.58 -5.09 -18.62
CA ARG A 221 11.65 -4.95 -19.63
C ARG A 221 12.17 -3.51 -19.75
N LYS A 222 11.31 -2.53 -19.51
CA LYS A 222 11.65 -1.10 -19.56
C LYS A 222 12.11 -0.54 -18.23
N ASP A 223 11.62 -1.08 -17.12
CA ASP A 223 11.86 -0.59 -15.75
C ASP A 223 11.62 -1.71 -14.71
N GLU A 224 12.69 -2.18 -14.06
CA GLU A 224 12.53 -3.21 -13.02
C GLU A 224 11.79 -2.68 -11.78
N PHE A 225 11.79 -1.36 -11.56
CA PHE A 225 11.05 -0.69 -10.49
C PHE A 225 9.56 -0.49 -10.82
N SER A 226 9.11 -0.91 -12.01
CA SER A 226 7.75 -0.71 -12.53
C SER A 226 6.63 -1.22 -11.61
N ALA A 227 6.93 -2.16 -10.71
CA ALA A 227 5.97 -2.65 -9.74
C ALA A 227 5.53 -1.60 -8.72
N ILE A 228 6.38 -0.64 -8.37
CA ILE A 228 6.09 0.41 -7.39
C ILE A 228 6.27 1.82 -7.96
N ARG A 229 6.59 1.90 -9.25
CA ARG A 229 6.82 3.14 -9.98
C ARG A 229 5.68 4.13 -9.82
N GLU A 230 4.43 3.70 -10.01
CA GLU A 230 3.26 4.57 -9.89
C GLU A 230 3.05 5.17 -8.48
N VAL A 231 3.62 4.56 -7.44
CA VAL A 231 3.47 5.06 -6.07
C VAL A 231 4.64 5.97 -5.67
N ILE A 232 5.87 5.56 -6.01
CA ILE A 232 7.10 6.16 -5.45
C ILE A 232 7.98 6.79 -6.52
N GLY A 233 7.92 6.29 -7.75
CA GLY A 233 8.86 6.68 -8.81
C GLY A 233 8.24 7.46 -9.96
N ASP A 234 6.96 7.84 -9.87
CA ASP A 234 6.27 8.66 -10.86
C ASP A 234 6.41 10.16 -10.53
N SER A 235 6.26 10.97 -11.57
CA SER A 235 6.10 12.43 -11.54
C SER A 235 5.15 12.89 -10.44
N GLU A 236 3.99 12.24 -10.25
CA GLU A 236 2.96 12.68 -9.29
C GLU A 236 3.46 12.71 -7.83
N PHE A 237 4.26 11.73 -7.41
CA PHE A 237 4.82 11.70 -6.06
C PHE A 237 5.81 12.85 -5.85
N ASN A 238 6.78 12.98 -6.78
CA ASN A 238 7.77 14.05 -6.75
C ASN A 238 7.14 15.44 -6.87
N GLU A 239 6.10 15.60 -7.69
CA GLU A 239 5.33 16.84 -7.79
C GLU A 239 4.61 17.17 -6.49
N THR A 240 4.07 16.17 -5.79
CA THR A 240 3.37 16.38 -4.52
C THR A 240 4.33 16.90 -3.45
N LEU A 241 5.56 16.37 -3.41
CA LEU A 241 6.61 16.86 -2.49
C LEU A 241 6.95 18.33 -2.74
N THR A 242 7.04 18.76 -4.00
CA THR A 242 7.40 20.15 -4.34
C THR A 242 6.21 21.11 -4.36
N ARG A 243 4.97 20.62 -4.53
CA ARG A 243 3.76 21.46 -4.62
C ARG A 243 3.41 22.17 -3.31
N HIS A 244 3.68 21.52 -2.18
CA HIS A 244 3.24 21.99 -0.86
C HIS A 244 4.37 22.55 0.01
N TYR A 245 5.59 22.61 -0.52
CA TYR A 245 6.76 23.07 0.21
C TYR A 245 7.64 23.95 -0.68
N ASN A 246 7.98 25.15 -0.20
CA ASN A 246 8.97 26.01 -0.86
C ASN A 246 10.33 25.83 -0.16
N PRO A 247 11.33 25.22 -0.81
CA PRO A 247 12.64 25.03 -0.20
C PRO A 247 13.41 26.32 0.06
N SER A 248 14.38 26.23 0.95
CA SER A 248 15.30 27.32 1.26
C SER A 248 16.29 27.58 0.11
N ASP A 249 17.26 28.45 0.35
CA ASP A 249 18.24 28.88 -0.67
C ASP A 249 19.22 27.76 -1.05
N CYS A 250 19.38 26.74 -0.19
CA CYS A 250 20.31 25.63 -0.37
C CYS A 250 19.57 24.29 -0.43
N ILE A 251 19.85 23.52 -1.47
CA ILE A 251 19.34 22.17 -1.69
C ILE A 251 20.51 21.20 -1.88
N THR A 252 20.35 19.97 -1.41
CA THR A 252 21.43 18.97 -1.37
C THR A 252 21.03 17.72 -2.14
N VAL A 253 21.93 17.23 -2.99
CA VAL A 253 21.81 15.97 -3.72
C VAL A 253 22.74 14.93 -3.09
N ASP A 254 22.21 13.76 -2.74
CA ASP A 254 22.98 12.65 -2.19
C ASP A 254 22.36 11.28 -2.57
N GLU A 255 22.89 10.21 -1.98
CA GLU A 255 22.33 8.87 -2.02
C GLU A 255 21.91 8.35 -0.65
N THR A 256 20.66 7.90 -0.62
CA THR A 256 20.16 7.02 0.43
C THR A 256 20.16 5.56 -0.04
N LEU A 257 20.81 4.68 0.73
CA LEU A 257 20.75 3.23 0.54
C LEU A 257 19.84 2.61 1.60
N ARG A 258 18.67 2.12 1.18
CA ARG A 258 17.72 1.46 2.08
C ARG A 258 18.05 -0.03 2.17
N SER A 259 18.48 -0.48 3.35
CA SER A 259 18.85 -1.86 3.64
C SER A 259 17.81 -2.86 3.14
N PHE A 260 18.21 -3.73 2.22
CA PHE A 260 17.35 -4.79 1.70
C PHE A 260 18.20 -5.95 1.20
N ARG A 261 17.81 -7.17 1.58
CA ARG A 261 18.53 -8.42 1.22
C ARG A 261 17.64 -9.47 0.56
N GLY A 262 16.42 -9.11 0.16
CA GLY A 262 15.52 -10.00 -0.56
C GLY A 262 15.94 -10.24 -2.01
N ARG A 263 15.16 -11.00 -2.76
CA ARG A 263 15.39 -11.19 -4.20
C ARG A 263 14.80 -10.01 -4.97
N CYS A 264 15.67 -9.13 -5.46
CA CYS A 264 15.29 -7.95 -6.23
C CYS A 264 16.42 -7.63 -7.23
N GLY A 265 16.06 -7.37 -8.50
CA GLY A 265 17.03 -7.22 -9.61
C GLY A 265 17.90 -5.96 -9.51
N PHE A 266 17.42 -4.94 -8.79
CA PHE A 266 18.08 -3.64 -8.65
C PHE A 266 18.67 -3.38 -7.25
N ILE A 267 19.06 -4.45 -6.54
CA ILE A 267 19.84 -4.28 -5.30
C ILE A 267 21.23 -3.76 -5.65
N THR A 268 21.63 -2.69 -4.98
CA THR A 268 22.96 -2.10 -5.13
C THR A 268 23.84 -2.48 -3.95
N PHE A 269 25.10 -2.79 -4.25
CA PHE A 269 26.14 -2.96 -3.25
C PHE A 269 26.95 -1.67 -3.09
N MET A 270 27.03 -1.13 -1.87
CA MET A 270 27.89 0.01 -1.52
C MET A 270 28.80 -0.34 -0.34
N PRO A 271 30.10 -0.56 -0.56
CA PRO A 271 31.00 -1.07 0.48
C PRO A 271 31.19 -0.11 1.66
N ASN A 272 31.05 1.20 1.41
CA ASN A 272 31.29 2.26 2.40
C ASN A 272 30.06 2.63 3.23
N LYS A 273 28.89 2.03 2.96
CA LYS A 273 27.68 2.23 3.78
C LYS A 273 27.59 1.12 4.85
N SER A 274 27.04 1.46 6.02
CA SER A 274 26.89 0.53 7.15
C SER A 274 26.09 -0.73 6.77
N SER A 275 25.03 -0.54 5.99
CA SER A 275 24.36 -1.62 5.27
C SER A 275 24.85 -1.67 3.85
N LYS A 276 25.63 -2.70 3.52
CA LYS A 276 26.30 -2.79 2.22
C LYS A 276 25.35 -3.12 1.06
N TYR A 277 24.18 -3.69 1.32
CA TYR A 277 23.22 -4.11 0.29
C TYR A 277 21.88 -3.43 0.53
N GLY A 278 21.32 -2.83 -0.53
CA GLY A 278 20.02 -2.19 -0.42
C GLY A 278 19.46 -1.64 -1.71
N LEU A 279 18.29 -1.01 -1.57
CA LEU A 279 17.64 -0.25 -2.61
C LEU A 279 18.26 1.14 -2.65
N LEU A 280 18.85 1.47 -3.78
CA LEU A 280 19.53 2.73 -3.97
C LEU A 280 18.55 3.80 -4.42
N ILE A 281 18.55 4.93 -3.73
CA ILE A 281 17.71 6.09 -4.03
C ILE A 281 18.62 7.31 -4.10
N ARG A 282 18.50 8.05 -5.20
CA ARG A 282 19.06 9.41 -5.33
C ARG A 282 18.04 10.38 -4.80
N ASP A 283 18.40 11.19 -3.82
CA ASP A 283 17.48 12.13 -3.19
C ASP A 283 17.96 13.57 -3.33
N LEU A 284 16.99 14.47 -3.46
CA LEU A 284 17.16 15.91 -3.36
C LEU A 284 16.43 16.37 -2.11
N ALA A 285 17.12 17.05 -1.22
CA ALA A 285 16.56 17.55 0.03
C ALA A 285 16.88 19.02 0.25
N ASP A 286 16.02 19.70 0.99
CA ASP A 286 16.29 21.04 1.51
C ASP A 286 17.30 20.97 2.66
N ASP A 287 18.35 21.78 2.64
CA ASP A 287 19.42 21.68 3.64
C ASP A 287 18.95 22.09 5.04
N ARG A 288 18.11 23.14 5.13
CA ARG A 288 17.67 23.70 6.42
C ARG A 288 16.68 22.78 7.14
N SER A 289 15.63 22.36 6.45
CA SER A 289 14.56 21.54 7.05
C SER A 289 14.82 20.04 6.97
N ARG A 290 15.78 19.61 6.13
CA ARG A 290 15.98 18.20 5.75
C ARG A 290 14.77 17.58 5.03
N TYR A 291 13.86 18.40 4.51
CA TYR A 291 12.69 17.96 3.78
C TYR A 291 13.07 17.40 2.42
N MET A 292 12.56 16.22 2.07
CA MET A 292 12.81 15.58 0.78
C MET A 292 11.97 16.24 -0.30
N LEU A 293 12.63 16.80 -1.31
CA LEU A 293 12.01 17.50 -2.43
C LEU A 293 11.70 16.54 -3.57
N ARG A 294 12.67 15.70 -3.93
CA ARG A 294 12.53 14.73 -5.03
C ARG A 294 13.36 13.50 -4.75
N MET A 295 12.96 12.39 -5.36
CA MET A 295 13.71 11.15 -5.35
C MET A 295 13.74 10.50 -6.72
N LEU A 296 14.84 9.82 -7.01
CA LEU A 296 15.06 9.02 -8.20
C LEU A 296 15.59 7.64 -7.76
N PRO A 297 14.69 6.64 -7.66
CA PRO A 297 15.09 5.26 -7.35
C PRO A 297 15.93 4.65 -8.47
N TYR A 298 16.96 3.90 -8.10
CA TYR A 298 17.71 3.08 -9.05
C TYR A 298 16.85 1.91 -9.53
N ALA A 299 16.67 1.84 -10.83
CA ALA A 299 15.76 0.92 -11.50
C ALA A 299 16.42 -0.35 -12.06
N GLY A 300 17.69 -0.60 -11.72
CA GLY A 300 18.44 -1.73 -12.28
C GLY A 300 18.88 -1.49 -13.72
N VAL A 301 19.06 -2.58 -14.45
CA VAL A 301 19.45 -2.56 -15.87
C VAL A 301 18.24 -3.01 -16.68
N ALA A 302 17.66 -2.10 -17.45
CA ALA A 302 16.56 -2.39 -18.36
C ALA A 302 17.07 -2.72 -19.79
N GLN A 303 16.31 -3.53 -20.52
CA GLN A 303 16.61 -3.89 -21.92
C GLN A 303 16.23 -2.75 -22.88
N ASP A 304 15.13 -2.06 -22.57
CA ASP A 304 14.62 -0.91 -23.33
C ASP A 304 14.34 0.24 -22.35
N PRO A 305 15.41 0.85 -21.79
CA PRO A 305 15.28 1.81 -20.71
C PRO A 305 14.53 3.06 -21.18
N ASP A 306 13.49 3.42 -20.43
CA ASP A 306 12.87 4.74 -20.57
C ASP A 306 13.89 5.81 -20.13
N PRO A 307 14.26 6.79 -21.00
CA PRO A 307 15.28 7.80 -20.69
C PRO A 307 14.97 8.65 -19.45
N ASP A 308 13.69 8.90 -19.17
CA ASP A 308 13.28 9.72 -18.03
C ASP A 308 13.30 8.93 -16.72
N LEU A 309 13.20 7.60 -16.79
CA LEU A 309 13.23 6.70 -15.63
C LEU A 309 14.63 6.13 -15.35
N HIS A 310 15.46 6.00 -16.39
CA HIS A 310 16.83 5.49 -16.32
C HIS A 310 17.85 6.61 -16.53
N VAL A 311 17.75 7.64 -15.70
CA VAL A 311 18.74 8.71 -15.72
C VAL A 311 20.06 8.18 -15.18
N THR A 312 21.03 8.02 -16.08
CA THR A 312 22.37 7.50 -15.78
C THR A 312 23.41 8.60 -15.90
N GLY A 313 24.48 8.46 -15.12
CA GLY A 313 25.56 9.45 -15.03
C GLY A 313 25.31 10.52 -13.98
N ALA A 314 26.35 10.88 -13.25
CA ALA A 314 26.25 11.74 -12.07
C ALA A 314 25.68 13.14 -12.42
N ALA A 315 26.16 13.76 -13.49
CA ALA A 315 25.68 15.06 -13.96
C ALA A 315 24.20 15.02 -14.39
N SER A 316 23.79 13.98 -15.13
CA SER A 316 22.39 13.82 -15.56
C SER A 316 21.45 13.64 -14.37
N ILE A 317 21.87 12.89 -13.35
CA ILE A 317 21.10 12.68 -12.12
C ILE A 317 20.85 14.02 -11.43
N VAL A 318 21.89 14.83 -11.24
CA VAL A 318 21.74 16.17 -10.62
C VAL A 318 20.77 17.01 -11.44
N LYS A 319 20.99 17.11 -12.76
CA LYS A 319 20.13 17.89 -13.66
C LYS A 319 18.67 17.46 -13.61
N HIS A 320 18.42 16.15 -13.58
CA HIS A 320 17.07 15.61 -13.48
C HIS A 320 16.40 15.96 -12.14
N LEU A 321 17.13 15.83 -11.03
CA LEU A 321 16.61 16.16 -9.70
C LEU A 321 16.35 17.66 -9.55
N VAL A 322 17.25 18.53 -10.03
CA VAL A 322 17.09 19.99 -9.85
C VAL A 322 16.24 20.65 -10.92
N ALA A 323 15.75 19.91 -11.92
CA ALA A 323 15.00 20.46 -13.05
C ALA A 323 13.84 21.40 -12.68
N PRO A 324 13.04 21.15 -11.62
CA PRO A 324 11.97 22.08 -11.23
C PRO A 324 12.45 23.38 -10.56
N PHE A 325 13.73 23.45 -10.17
CA PHE A 325 14.31 24.59 -9.46
C PHE A 325 15.15 25.49 -10.37
N LYS A 326 15.18 25.22 -11.69
CA LYS A 326 15.84 26.10 -12.66
C LYS A 326 15.32 27.52 -12.54
N ASN A 327 16.22 28.47 -12.73
CA ASN A 327 15.99 29.91 -12.61
C ASN A 327 15.64 30.42 -11.20
N SER A 328 15.78 29.59 -10.16
CA SER A 328 15.45 30.02 -8.80
C SER A 328 16.57 30.72 -8.03
N GLY A 329 17.81 30.73 -8.54
CA GLY A 329 18.96 31.31 -7.84
C GLY A 329 19.45 30.50 -6.64
N ARG A 330 19.01 29.24 -6.50
CA ARG A 330 19.39 28.36 -5.40
C ARG A 330 20.77 27.74 -5.58
N ASN A 331 21.38 27.41 -4.45
CA ASN A 331 22.63 26.68 -4.39
C ASN A 331 22.39 25.17 -4.25
N VAL A 332 23.00 24.39 -5.13
CA VAL A 332 23.01 22.93 -5.11
C VAL A 332 24.28 22.45 -4.41
N THR A 333 24.14 21.62 -3.38
CA THR A 333 25.26 20.98 -2.70
C THR A 333 25.30 19.49 -3.02
N ALA A 334 26.45 18.93 -3.39
CA ALA A 334 26.57 17.50 -3.66
C ALA A 334 27.97 16.95 -3.33
N ASP A 335 28.07 15.61 -3.22
CA ASP A 335 29.35 14.90 -3.06
C ASP A 335 30.23 14.94 -4.32
N ARG A 336 31.52 14.62 -4.17
CA ARG A 336 32.52 14.45 -5.23
C ARG A 336 32.12 13.56 -6.37
N PHE A 337 31.24 12.58 -6.13
CA PHE A 337 30.72 11.72 -7.19
C PHE A 337 29.98 12.54 -8.27
N TYR A 338 29.31 13.62 -7.86
CA TYR A 338 28.51 14.50 -8.72
C TYR A 338 29.27 15.68 -9.30
N THR A 339 30.30 16.16 -8.61
CA THR A 339 30.97 17.42 -8.99
C THR A 339 31.88 17.25 -10.20
N THR A 340 31.59 18.01 -11.25
CA THR A 340 32.42 18.27 -12.45
C THR A 340 32.29 19.74 -12.85
N ILE A 341 33.30 20.32 -13.50
CA ILE A 341 33.28 21.71 -13.99
C ILE A 341 32.15 21.91 -14.99
N ALA A 342 32.01 20.99 -15.95
CA ALA A 342 30.96 21.05 -16.96
C ALA A 342 29.55 21.08 -16.33
N LEU A 343 29.32 20.32 -15.25
CA LEU A 343 28.04 20.37 -14.55
C LEU A 343 27.83 21.75 -13.88
N CYS A 344 28.85 22.32 -13.27
CA CYS A 344 28.77 23.63 -12.64
C CYS A 344 28.43 24.73 -13.67
N GLU A 345 29.04 24.70 -14.85
CA GLU A 345 28.74 25.64 -15.94
C GLU A 345 27.30 25.50 -16.44
N GLU A 346 26.84 24.26 -16.69
CA GLU A 346 25.46 23.99 -17.12
C GLU A 346 24.41 24.39 -16.08
N LEU A 347 24.71 24.26 -14.78
CA LEU A 347 23.81 24.72 -13.71
C LEU A 347 23.78 26.24 -13.63
N LEU A 348 24.93 26.90 -13.85
CA LEU A 348 25.02 28.35 -13.85
C LEU A 348 24.21 28.98 -14.98
N GLU A 349 24.21 28.36 -16.18
CA GLU A 349 23.33 28.74 -17.29
C GLU A 349 21.84 28.66 -16.93
N GLN A 350 21.49 27.82 -15.95
CA GLN A 350 20.13 27.65 -15.43
C GLN A 350 19.88 28.48 -14.17
N ASN A 351 20.73 29.46 -13.87
CA ASN A 351 20.68 30.31 -12.67
C ASN A 351 20.55 29.46 -11.39
N LEU A 352 21.40 28.44 -11.29
CA LEU A 352 21.67 27.63 -10.12
C LEU A 352 23.18 27.64 -9.85
N THR A 353 23.58 27.67 -8.58
CA THR A 353 25.00 27.54 -8.22
C THR A 353 25.28 26.13 -7.71
N HIS A 354 26.54 25.69 -7.74
CA HIS A 354 26.94 24.36 -7.26
C HIS A 354 28.10 24.46 -6.28
N VAL A 355 28.01 23.72 -5.17
CA VAL A 355 29.08 23.56 -4.19
C VAL A 355 29.26 22.08 -3.93
N GLY A 356 30.49 21.59 -4.07
CA GLY A 356 30.81 20.21 -3.76
C GLY A 356 32.30 20.01 -3.65
N THR A 357 32.68 18.89 -3.05
CA THR A 357 34.06 18.43 -3.16
C THR A 357 34.28 17.90 -4.59
N ALA A 358 35.51 17.95 -5.10
CA ALA A 358 35.84 17.41 -6.42
C ALA A 358 36.84 16.25 -6.26
N GLN A 359 36.73 15.23 -7.10
CA GLN A 359 37.67 14.11 -7.07
C GLN A 359 38.97 14.51 -7.80
N ALA A 360 40.13 14.28 -7.18
CA ALA A 360 41.41 14.73 -7.72
C ALA A 360 41.77 14.15 -9.10
N ASN A 361 41.18 12.99 -9.47
CA ASN A 361 41.39 12.34 -10.76
C ASN A 361 40.44 12.83 -11.87
N ARG A 362 39.65 13.89 -11.62
CA ARG A 362 38.78 14.51 -12.63
C ARG A 362 39.62 15.09 -13.76
N LEU A 363 39.28 14.72 -15.00
CA LEU A 363 40.02 15.14 -16.21
C LEU A 363 39.83 16.63 -16.51
N ASP A 364 38.70 17.18 -16.12
CA ASP A 364 38.31 18.57 -16.30
C ASP A 364 38.94 19.52 -15.28
N LEU A 365 39.58 19.01 -14.21
CA LEU A 365 40.33 19.86 -13.28
C LEU A 365 41.71 20.22 -13.86
N PRO A 366 42.16 21.49 -13.71
CA PRO A 366 43.52 21.89 -14.06
C PRO A 366 44.55 21.19 -13.14
N GLU A 367 45.74 20.90 -13.65
CA GLU A 367 46.78 20.17 -12.92
C GLU A 367 47.27 20.91 -11.66
N GLU A 368 47.23 22.24 -11.70
CA GLU A 368 47.53 23.12 -10.58
C GLU A 368 46.58 22.87 -9.40
N ALA A 369 45.30 22.58 -9.67
CA ALA A 369 44.31 22.27 -8.64
C ALA A 369 44.45 20.85 -8.07
N LYS A 370 45.10 19.93 -8.80
CA LYS A 370 45.35 18.54 -8.36
C LYS A 370 46.59 18.44 -7.48
N THR A 371 47.54 19.35 -7.67
CA THR A 371 48.83 19.35 -6.98
C THR A 371 48.66 19.68 -5.49
N THR A 372 49.27 18.88 -4.62
CA THR A 372 49.23 19.04 -3.16
C THR A 372 50.49 19.68 -2.57
N THR A 373 51.55 19.82 -3.36
CA THR A 373 52.80 20.47 -2.94
C THR A 373 52.61 21.98 -2.79
N GLY A 374 52.96 22.53 -1.63
CA GLY A 374 52.90 23.97 -1.35
C GLY A 374 51.55 24.48 -0.83
N ARG A 375 50.63 23.59 -0.43
CA ARG A 375 49.41 24.00 0.28
C ARG A 375 49.76 24.40 1.72
N GLU A 376 49.32 25.58 2.14
CA GLU A 376 49.35 25.97 3.55
C GLU A 376 48.45 25.01 4.35
N HIS A 377 48.97 24.53 5.49
CA HIS A 377 48.33 23.54 6.35
C HIS A 377 47.20 24.12 7.19
#